data_AF-A0A2K2VIK0-F1
#
_entry.id   AF-A0A2K2VIK0-F1
#
_cell.length_a   1.000
_cell.length_b   1.000
_cell.length_c   1.000
_cell.angle_alpha   90.00
_cell.angle_beta   90.00
_cell.angle_gamma   90.00
#
_symmetry.space_group_name_H-M   'P 1'
#
loop_
_entity.id
_entity.type
_entity.pdbx_description
1 polymer ?
#
loop_
_entity_poly.entity_id
_entity_poly.type
_entity_poly.pdbx_seq_one_letter_code
_entity_poly.pdbx_strand_id
1 'polypeptide(L)'
;MINPDITLIIQMINVLILLFVLNFILFRPIRKIIKERNQIVETFNSDIASLTGEAQSSMEEFEVKILQARQEGVGRVQSMKDEGEQAEVELIATTTQEVQAKIEEARKKVASDIQDARTELQKQVQIFSVAVTEKILERSIQ
;
A
#
# COMPACT_ATOMS: atom_id res chain seq x y z
N MET A 1 -35.77 -87.31 -40.71
CA MET A 1 -36.83 -86.28 -40.62
C MET A 1 -36.63 -85.58 -39.30
N ILE A 2 -36.32 -84.28 -39.31
CA ILE A 2 -36.20 -83.48 -38.08
C ILE A 2 -37.63 -83.15 -37.68
N ASN A 3 -38.16 -83.89 -36.70
CA ASN A 3 -39.42 -83.52 -36.08
C ASN A 3 -39.13 -82.38 -35.09
N PRO A 4 -39.74 -81.20 -35.24
CA PRO A 4 -39.65 -80.16 -34.23
C PRO A 4 -40.47 -80.60 -33.02
N ASP A 5 -39.83 -81.34 -32.12
CA ASP A 5 -40.43 -81.82 -30.87
C ASP A 5 -40.39 -80.74 -29.79
N ILE A 6 -41.27 -80.87 -28.79
CA ILE A 6 -41.39 -80.00 -27.60
C ILE A 6 -40.05 -79.82 -26.88
N THR A 7 -39.14 -80.79 -26.99
CA THR A 7 -37.76 -80.71 -26.47
C THR A 7 -36.96 -79.53 -27.03
N LEU A 8 -37.17 -79.15 -28.29
CA LEU A 8 -36.49 -78.01 -28.91
C LEU A 8 -36.96 -76.68 -28.31
N ILE A 9 -38.25 -76.58 -27.99
CA ILE A 9 -38.84 -75.43 -27.27
C ILE A 9 -38.29 -75.37 -25.84
N ILE A 10 -38.24 -76.51 -25.13
CA ILE A 10 -37.67 -76.57 -23.77
C ILE A 10 -36.19 -76.18 -23.76
N GLN A 11 -35.40 -76.63 -24.74
CA GLN A 11 -33.99 -76.27 -24.88
C GLN A 11 -33.81 -74.77 -25.17
N MET A 12 -34.66 -74.19 -26.01
CA MET A 12 -34.65 -72.74 -26.29
C MET A 12 -34.96 -71.93 -25.02
N ILE A 13 -35.95 -72.34 -24.24
CA ILE A 13 -36.28 -71.71 -22.96
C ILE A 13 -35.10 -71.83 -21.98
N ASN A 14 -34.43 -72.99 -21.91
CA ASN A 14 -33.27 -73.18 -21.06
C ASN A 14 -32.11 -72.23 -21.43
N VAL A 15 -31.79 -72.12 -22.73
CA VAL A 15 -30.77 -71.19 -23.22
C VAL A 15 -31.14 -69.74 -22.94
N LEU A 16 -32.42 -69.36 -23.08
CA LEU A 16 -32.88 -68.01 -22.76
C LEU A 16 -32.77 -67.70 -21.25
N ILE A 17 -33.14 -68.64 -20.39
CA ILE A 17 -32.97 -68.51 -18.94
C ILE A 17 -31.49 -68.37 -18.59
N LEU A 18 -30.62 -69.21 -19.17
CA LEU A 18 -29.18 -69.14 -18.95
C LEU A 18 -28.62 -67.78 -19.39
N LEU A 19 -29.02 -67.27 -20.57
CA LEU A 19 -28.65 -65.95 -21.05
C LEU A 19 -29.09 -64.85 -20.09
N PHE A 20 -30.30 -64.94 -19.55
CA PHE A 20 -30.84 -63.95 -18.62
C PHE A 20 -30.06 -63.95 -17.30
N VAL A 21 -29.79 -65.13 -16.74
CA VAL A 21 -28.98 -65.31 -15.53
C VAL A 21 -27.56 -64.79 -15.74
N LEU A 22 -26.94 -65.13 -16.88
CA LEU A 22 -25.59 -64.69 -17.23
C LEU A 22 -25.51 -63.17 -17.42
N ASN A 23 -26.53 -62.57 -18.05
CA ASN A 23 -26.65 -61.12 -18.20
C ASN A 23 -26.72 -60.41 -16.85
N PHE A 24 -27.47 -60.97 -15.90
CA PHE A 24 -27.61 -60.40 -14.56
C PHE A 24 -26.34 -60.58 -13.71
N ILE A 25 -25.74 -61.78 -13.73
CA ILE A 25 -24.61 -62.14 -12.85
C ILE A 25 -23.26 -61.66 -13.38
N LEU A 26 -23.03 -61.64 -14.70
CA LEU A 26 -21.70 -61.34 -15.27
C LEU A 26 -21.68 -60.06 -16.10
N PHE A 27 -22.56 -59.92 -17.09
CA PHE A 27 -22.46 -58.79 -18.03
C PHE A 27 -22.76 -57.44 -17.37
N ARG A 28 -23.77 -57.37 -16.50
CA ARG A 28 -24.07 -56.15 -15.73
C ARG A 28 -22.92 -55.70 -14.80
N PRO A 29 -22.40 -56.55 -13.89
CA PRO A 29 -21.32 -56.11 -12.99
C PRO A 29 -20.01 -55.82 -13.72
N ILE A 30 -19.65 -56.59 -14.75
CA ILE A 30 -18.44 -56.32 -15.53
C ILE A 30 -18.51 -54.94 -16.19
N ARG A 31 -19.64 -54.61 -16.83
CA ARG A 31 -19.84 -53.27 -17.43
C ARG A 31 -19.77 -52.16 -16.40
N LYS A 32 -20.32 -52.39 -15.20
CA LYS A 32 -20.26 -51.43 -14.09
C LYS A 32 -18.82 -51.17 -13.65
N ILE A 33 -18.02 -52.23 -13.45
CA ILE A 33 -16.61 -52.11 -13.04
C ILE A 33 -15.79 -51.39 -14.11
N ILE A 34 -16.00 -51.69 -15.40
CA ILE A 34 -15.30 -51.01 -16.49
C ILE A 34 -15.65 -49.52 -16.50
N LYS A 35 -16.94 -49.18 -16.34
CA LYS A 35 -17.39 -47.79 -16.27
C LYS A 35 -16.81 -47.06 -15.06
N GLU A 36 -16.82 -47.68 -13.89
CA GLU A 36 -16.23 -47.12 -12.67
C GLU A 36 -14.73 -46.86 -12.84
N ARG A 37 -13.97 -47.82 -13.41
CA ARG A 37 -12.53 -47.62 -13.68
C ARG A 37 -12.29 -46.45 -14.65
N ASN A 38 -13.07 -46.36 -15.73
CA ASN A 38 -12.93 -45.27 -16.68
C ASN A 38 -13.27 -43.92 -16.03
N GLN A 39 -14.34 -43.88 -15.24
CA GLN A 39 -14.77 -42.67 -14.54
C GLN A 39 -13.72 -42.20 -13.54
N ILE A 40 -13.12 -43.11 -12.77
CA ILE A 40 -12.03 -42.78 -11.83
C ILE A 40 -10.84 -42.16 -12.56
N VAL A 41 -10.43 -42.74 -13.69
CA VAL A 41 -9.31 -42.22 -14.49
C VAL A 41 -9.65 -40.85 -15.08
N GLU A 42 -10.86 -40.67 -15.58
CA GLU A 42 -11.32 -39.39 -16.13
C GLU A 42 -11.39 -38.31 -15.05
N THR A 43 -11.93 -38.63 -13.86
CA THR A 43 -11.94 -37.73 -12.71
C THR A 43 -10.53 -37.34 -12.29
N PHE A 44 -9.61 -38.29 -12.15
CA PHE A 44 -8.23 -37.96 -11.81
C PHE A 44 -7.55 -37.04 -12.83
N ASN A 45 -7.76 -37.28 -14.13
CA ASN A 45 -7.23 -36.40 -15.16
C ASN A 45 -7.84 -34.99 -15.10
N SER A 46 -9.15 -34.90 -14.86
CA SER A 46 -9.84 -33.62 -14.66
C SER A 46 -9.33 -32.88 -13.44
N ASP A 47 -9.16 -33.56 -12.31
CA ASP A 47 -8.65 -32.98 -11.06
C ASP A 47 -7.21 -32.47 -11.24
N ILE A 48 -6.35 -33.25 -11.91
CA ILE A 48 -4.98 -32.83 -12.24
C ILE A 48 -5.00 -31.57 -13.12
N ALA A 49 -5.85 -31.53 -14.15
CA ALA A 49 -5.97 -30.36 -15.01
C ALA A 49 -6.47 -29.12 -14.24
N SER A 50 -7.47 -29.28 -13.35
CA SER A 50 -7.98 -28.19 -12.52
C SER A 50 -6.91 -27.69 -11.56
N LEU A 51 -6.25 -28.58 -10.82
CA LEU A 51 -5.20 -28.21 -9.86
C LEU A 51 -4.01 -27.54 -10.54
N THR A 52 -3.64 -27.99 -11.74
CA THR A 52 -2.55 -27.36 -12.52
C THR A 52 -2.97 -25.97 -12.99
N GLY A 53 -4.21 -25.81 -13.47
CA GLY A 53 -4.76 -24.53 -13.89
C GLY A 53 -4.88 -23.53 -12.73
N GLU A 54 -5.38 -23.99 -11.57
CA GLU A 54 -5.47 -23.19 -10.34
C GLU A 54 -4.09 -22.79 -9.83
N ALA A 55 -3.12 -23.70 -9.82
CA ALA A 55 -1.75 -23.40 -9.42
C ALA A 55 -1.13 -22.33 -10.33
N GLN A 56 -1.33 -22.46 -11.65
CA GLN A 56 -0.81 -21.48 -12.62
C GLN A 56 -1.49 -20.11 -12.47
N SER A 57 -2.82 -20.08 -12.33
CA SER A 57 -3.57 -18.84 -12.07
C SER A 57 -3.13 -18.18 -10.76
N SER A 58 -2.95 -18.97 -9.70
CA SER A 58 -2.47 -18.45 -8.41
C SER A 58 -1.06 -17.89 -8.50
N MET A 59 -0.20 -18.49 -9.33
CA MET A 59 1.16 -18.01 -9.55
C MET A 59 1.17 -16.70 -10.33
N GLU A 60 0.35 -16.59 -11.39
CA GLU A 60 0.17 -15.35 -12.14
C GLU A 60 -0.39 -14.22 -11.25
N GLU A 61 -1.42 -14.51 -10.45
CA GLU A 61 -1.96 -13.53 -9.49
C GLU A 61 -0.92 -13.08 -8.46
N PHE A 62 -0.08 -14.00 -8.00
CA PHE A 62 0.98 -13.69 -7.03
C PHE A 62 2.04 -12.78 -7.65
N GLU A 63 2.47 -13.07 -8.88
CA GLU A 63 3.41 -12.21 -9.62
C GLU A 63 2.83 -10.81 -9.83
N VAL A 64 1.57 -10.71 -10.24
CA VAL A 64 0.87 -9.42 -10.41
C VAL A 64 0.82 -8.65 -9.08
N LYS A 65 0.43 -9.31 -7.98
CA LYS A 65 0.38 -8.69 -6.65
C LYS A 65 1.75 -8.21 -6.18
N ILE A 66 2.82 -8.96 -6.43
CA ILE A 66 4.19 -8.53 -6.10
C ILE A 66 4.58 -7.30 -6.92
N LEU A 67 4.30 -7.29 -8.22
CA LEU A 67 4.62 -6.16 -9.08
C LEU A 67 3.84 -4.91 -8.65
N GLN A 68 2.55 -5.05 -8.34
CA GLN A 68 1.72 -3.97 -7.83
C GLN A 68 2.25 -3.45 -6.48
N ALA A 69 2.52 -4.32 -5.51
CA ALA A 69 3.07 -3.94 -4.22
C ALA A 69 4.43 -3.21 -4.36
N ARG A 70 5.25 -3.62 -5.34
CA ARG A 70 6.51 -2.94 -5.64
C ARG A 70 6.28 -1.55 -6.21
N GLN A 71 5.35 -1.40 -7.15
CA GLN A 71 4.99 -0.10 -7.72
C GLN A 71 4.41 0.84 -6.65
N GLU A 72 3.50 0.35 -5.81
CA GLU A 72 2.93 1.11 -4.70
C GLU A 72 4.00 1.50 -3.68
N GLY A 73 4.93 0.59 -3.35
CA GLY A 73 6.06 0.87 -2.47
C GLY A 73 6.98 1.96 -3.01
N VAL A 74 7.35 1.89 -4.29
CA VAL A 74 8.16 2.93 -4.95
C VAL A 74 7.41 4.25 -5.00
N GLY A 75 6.12 4.22 -5.35
CA GLY A 75 5.26 5.41 -5.37
C GLY A 75 5.19 6.08 -4.01
N ARG A 76 5.00 5.31 -2.93
CA ARG A 76 4.96 5.83 -1.57
C ARG A 76 6.27 6.46 -1.14
N VAL A 77 7.41 5.83 -1.46
CA VAL A 77 8.74 6.40 -1.17
C VAL A 77 8.94 7.71 -1.93
N GLN A 78 8.50 7.78 -3.19
CA GLN A 78 8.60 9.01 -3.97
C GLN A 78 7.72 10.11 -3.38
N SER A 79 6.45 9.82 -3.06
CA SER A 79 5.56 10.79 -2.40
C SER A 79 6.11 11.29 -1.07
N MET A 80 6.68 10.41 -0.24
CA MET A 80 7.31 10.83 1.03
C MET A 80 8.53 11.73 0.81
N LYS A 81 9.30 11.53 -0.27
CA LYS A 81 10.40 12.42 -0.63
C LYS A 81 9.90 13.78 -1.09
N ASP A 82 8.90 13.79 -1.97
CA ASP A 82 8.32 15.00 -2.51
C ASP A 82 7.66 15.83 -1.39
N GLU A 83 6.93 15.19 -0.46
CA GLU A 83 6.39 15.82 0.75
C GLU A 83 7.49 16.37 1.66
N GLY A 84 8.58 15.62 1.84
CA GLY A 84 9.73 16.07 2.62
C GLY A 84 10.42 17.29 2.01
N GLU A 85 10.61 17.31 0.68
CA GLU A 85 11.20 18.43 -0.04
C GLU A 85 10.29 19.67 0.03
N GLN A 86 8.97 19.51 -0.12
CA GLN A 86 8.01 20.61 0.05
C GLN A 86 8.04 21.17 1.47
N ALA A 87 8.06 20.30 2.48
CA ALA A 87 8.14 20.73 3.89
C ALA A 87 9.45 21.47 4.19
N GLU A 88 10.58 21.02 3.61
CA GLU A 88 11.87 21.71 3.73
C GLU A 88 11.81 23.11 3.12
N VAL A 89 11.28 23.24 1.90
CA VAL A 89 11.12 24.53 1.23
C VAL A 89 10.21 25.46 2.04
N GLU A 90 9.09 24.97 2.56
CA GLU A 90 8.15 25.76 3.37
C GLU A 90 8.78 26.19 4.70
N LEU A 91 9.54 25.30 5.36
CA LEU A 91 10.24 25.61 6.60
C LEU A 91 11.33 26.67 6.39
N ILE A 92 12.11 26.56 5.31
CA ILE A 92 13.13 27.55 4.96
C ILE A 92 12.49 28.89 4.64
N ALA A 93 11.39 28.90 3.87
CA ALA A 93 10.67 30.12 3.53
C ALA A 93 10.13 30.82 4.79
N THR A 94 9.47 30.08 5.68
CA THR A 94 8.93 30.59 6.95
C THR A 94 10.04 31.11 7.85
N THR A 95 11.11 30.35 8.02
CA THR A 95 12.27 30.76 8.83
C THR A 95 12.91 32.04 8.28
N THR A 96 13.05 32.15 6.95
CA THR A 96 13.61 33.33 6.31
C THR A 96 12.73 34.57 6.55
N GLN A 97 11.41 34.41 6.48
CA GLN A 97 10.47 35.47 6.80
C GLN A 97 10.56 35.90 8.28
N GLU A 98 10.62 34.96 9.21
CA GLU A 98 10.78 35.25 10.64
C GLU A 98 12.10 35.96 10.94
N VAL A 99 13.21 35.52 10.32
CA VAL A 99 14.51 36.17 10.46
C VAL A 99 14.46 37.60 9.93
N GLN A 100 13.84 37.81 8.76
CA GLN A 100 13.69 39.14 8.20
C GLN A 100 12.85 40.06 9.11
N ALA A 101 11.75 39.54 9.67
CA ALA A 101 10.92 40.27 10.63
C ALA A 101 11.70 40.63 11.91
N LYS A 102 12.50 39.70 12.46
CA LYS A 102 13.37 39.96 13.61
C LYS A 102 14.43 41.02 13.31
N ILE A 103 15.02 41.01 12.11
CA ILE A 103 15.99 42.03 11.69
C ILE A 103 15.33 43.40 11.62
N GLU A 104 14.12 43.50 11.06
CA GLU A 104 13.36 44.76 11.02
C GLU A 104 12.99 45.26 12.41
N GLU A 105 12.55 44.38 13.30
CA GLU A 105 12.25 44.72 14.70
C GLU A 105 13.50 45.21 15.43
N ALA A 106 14.63 44.50 15.30
CA ALA A 106 15.90 44.90 15.90
C ALA A 106 16.36 46.27 15.37
N ARG A 107 16.23 46.54 14.06
CA ARG A 107 16.53 47.85 13.47
C ARG A 107 15.64 48.96 14.03
N LYS A 108 14.34 48.72 14.20
CA LYS A 108 13.43 49.69 14.83
C LYS A 108 13.81 49.96 16.28
N LYS A 109 14.17 48.92 17.04
CA LYS A 109 14.58 49.05 18.44
C LYS A 109 15.87 49.85 18.56
N VAL A 110 16.88 49.55 17.75
CA VAL A 110 18.14 50.33 17.71
C VAL A 110 17.89 51.79 17.33
N ALA A 111 17.00 52.07 16.38
CA ALA A 111 16.63 53.44 16.02
C ALA A 111 15.98 54.19 17.19
N SER A 112 15.08 53.52 17.94
CA SER A 112 14.48 54.06 19.17
C SER A 112 15.52 54.34 20.23
N ASP A 113 16.40 53.37 20.52
CA ASP A 113 17.45 53.48 21.53
C ASP A 113 18.42 54.65 21.21
N ILE A 114 18.74 54.87 19.94
CA ILE A 114 19.56 56.01 19.49
C ILE A 114 18.82 57.33 19.74
N GLN A 115 17.52 57.39 19.49
CA GLN A 115 16.71 58.59 19.70
C GLN A 115 16.57 58.92 21.20
N ASP A 116 16.36 57.91 22.03
CA ASP A 116 16.31 58.04 23.49
C ASP A 116 17.66 58.48 24.05
N ALA A 117 18.76 57.84 23.62
CA ALA A 117 20.11 58.23 24.02
C ALA A 117 20.47 59.65 23.59
N ARG A 118 20.05 60.09 22.38
CA ARG A 118 20.23 61.49 21.93
C ARG A 118 19.48 62.48 22.82
N THR A 119 18.24 62.15 23.20
CA THR A 119 17.41 63.01 24.05
C THR A 119 18.03 63.14 25.44
N GLU A 120 18.54 62.04 25.98
CA GLU A 120 19.21 62.00 27.28
C GLU A 120 20.55 62.77 27.25
N LEU A 121 21.35 62.58 26.19
CA LEU A 121 22.58 63.35 25.99
C LEU A 121 22.30 64.86 25.85
N GLN A 122 21.22 65.27 25.19
CA GLN A 122 20.86 66.69 25.11
C GLN A 122 20.56 67.30 26.48
N LYS A 123 19.84 66.57 27.36
CA LYS A 123 19.60 67.00 28.74
C LYS A 123 20.91 67.10 29.52
N GLN A 124 21.78 66.10 29.39
CA GLN A 124 23.07 66.08 30.06
C GLN A 124 24.01 67.17 29.55
N VAL A 125 24.03 67.46 28.24
CA VAL A 125 24.80 68.57 27.65
C VAL A 125 24.35 69.91 28.23
N GLN A 126 23.06 70.09 28.53
CA GLN A 126 22.55 71.30 29.18
C GLN A 126 23.07 71.42 30.62
N ILE A 127 23.09 70.31 31.37
CA ILE A 127 23.67 70.24 32.72
C ILE A 127 25.19 70.48 32.69
N PHE A 128 25.91 69.86 31.76
CA PHE A 128 27.34 70.07 31.58
C PHE A 128 27.67 71.50 31.15
N SER A 129 26.82 72.13 30.32
CA SER A 129 27.00 73.54 29.94
C SER A 129 26.85 74.45 31.15
N VAL A 130 25.84 74.23 32.00
CA VAL A 130 25.68 74.97 33.27
C VAL A 130 26.88 74.74 34.18
N ALA A 131 27.31 73.50 34.39
CA ALA A 131 28.44 73.17 35.25
C ALA A 131 29.78 73.74 34.74
N VAL A 132 29.99 73.77 33.42
CA VAL A 132 31.18 74.39 32.81
C VAL A 132 31.12 75.90 32.92
N THR A 133 29.96 76.52 32.69
CA THR A 133 29.76 77.96 32.89
C THR A 133 29.98 78.36 34.35
N GLU A 134 29.51 77.56 35.31
CA GLU A 134 29.71 77.76 36.75
C GLU A 134 31.18 77.64 37.16
N LYS A 135 31.91 76.69 36.55
CA LYS A 135 33.35 76.46 36.82
C LYS A 135 34.28 77.47 36.14
N ILE A 136 33.87 78.07 35.01
CA ILE A 136 34.61 79.13 34.33
C ILE A 136 34.34 80.52 34.94
N LEU A 137 33.14 80.75 35.50
CA LEU A 137 32.77 82.07 36.04
C LEU A 137 33.20 82.32 37.50
N GLU A 138 33.64 81.28 38.23
CA GLU A 138 34.18 81.36 39.61
C GLU A 138 33.45 82.35 40.55
N ARG A 139 32.14 82.53 40.34
CA ARG A 139 31.23 83.25 41.23
C ARG A 139 29.88 82.56 41.17
N SER A 140 29.50 82.01 42.31
CA SER A 140 28.18 81.48 42.60
C SER A 140 27.11 82.47 42.15
N ILE A 141 26.23 82.02 41.26
CA ILE A 141 24.99 82.72 40.97
C ILE A 141 23.88 81.89 41.61
N GLN A 142 23.33 82.45 42.68
CA GLN A 142 22.07 82.06 43.32
C GLN A 142 20.90 82.16 42.33
#